data_AF-A0AAV8G2M5-F1
#
_entry.id   AF-A0AAV8G2M5-F1
#
_cell.length_a   1.000
_cell.length_b   1.000
_cell.length_c   1.000
_cell.angle_alpha   90.00
_cell.angle_beta   90.00
_cell.angle_gamma   90.00
#
_symmetry.space_group_name_H-M   'P 1'
#
loop_
_entity.id
_entity.type
_entity.pdbx_description
1 polymer ?
#
loop_
_entity_poly.entity_id
_entity_poly.type
_entity_poly.pdbx_seq_one_letter_code
_entity_poly.pdbx_strand_id
1 'polypeptide(L)'
;MAFHVKHQPDIEDYVKLWGRWENSDSQVSLEDCLAFWQFIGMHWNLFDEKLLSKHVQKLPVLIGGSVSLICKQDIFIPDDLLLEDLFDKSLFVWYPTKSTPSLSRSKHTQIYTSLGVRNISEAVKKHEASNSISTGSDDGAKLESSANVITEGLIRIILAFLANPCLDISAEERHKMVESLLDLTIIEADEPMNMEYRLELSGGRLLEAKATHMFRWEKNEARLFMLRTDGLQGMVESIKYATYLSDTISQGLLHERADLVESLAELIKFGCLLNFELAAVEFLLKNKNLQVFAEDEEFLMLHFSTK
;
A
#
# COMPACT_ATOMS: atom_id res chain seq x y z
N MET A 1 -40.83 8.52 -39.03
CA MET A 1 -41.24 8.22 -37.65
C MET A 1 -40.25 8.92 -36.73
N ALA A 2 -40.69 9.96 -36.02
CA ALA A 2 -39.86 10.67 -35.06
C ALA A 2 -39.83 9.86 -33.76
N PHE A 3 -38.64 9.52 -33.28
CA PHE A 3 -38.46 8.96 -31.94
C PHE A 3 -39.02 9.98 -30.94
N HIS A 4 -40.00 9.58 -30.13
CA HIS A 4 -40.55 10.39 -29.06
C HIS A 4 -39.50 10.50 -27.93
N VAL A 5 -38.46 11.28 -28.18
CA VAL A 5 -37.43 11.58 -27.18
C VAL A 5 -38.01 12.66 -26.26
N LYS A 6 -38.13 12.37 -24.96
CA LYS A 6 -38.51 13.39 -23.96
C LYS A 6 -37.57 14.59 -24.11
N HIS A 7 -38.14 15.80 -24.04
CA HIS A 7 -37.37 17.05 -24.12
C HIS A 7 -36.37 17.23 -22.98
N GLN A 8 -36.59 16.54 -21.84
CA GLN A 8 -35.67 16.52 -20.70
C GLN A 8 -35.68 15.11 -20.09
N PRO A 9 -34.66 14.28 -20.33
CA PRO A 9 -34.55 12.98 -19.69
C PRO A 9 -34.38 13.15 -18.18
N ASP A 10 -35.07 12.31 -17.41
CA ASP A 10 -34.95 12.27 -15.95
C ASP A 10 -33.95 11.19 -15.50
N ILE A 11 -33.72 11.12 -14.19
CA ILE A 11 -32.78 10.15 -13.58
C ILE A 11 -33.17 8.69 -13.93
N GLU A 12 -34.46 8.36 -13.98
CA GLU A 12 -34.89 7.01 -14.30
C GLU A 12 -34.57 6.64 -15.75
N ASP A 13 -34.67 7.61 -16.66
CA ASP A 13 -34.32 7.41 -18.07
C ASP A 13 -32.83 7.06 -18.22
N TYR A 14 -31.94 7.67 -17.43
CA TYR A 14 -30.52 7.32 -17.37
C TYR A 14 -30.26 5.95 -16.74
N VAL A 15 -30.96 5.61 -15.66
CA VAL A 15 -30.87 4.27 -15.06
C VAL A 15 -31.31 3.18 -16.03
N LYS A 16 -32.39 3.42 -16.78
CA LYS A 16 -32.87 2.50 -17.84
C LYS A 16 -31.86 2.40 -18.98
N LEU A 17 -31.22 3.51 -19.37
CA LEU A 17 -30.15 3.51 -20.37
C LEU A 17 -28.97 2.64 -19.91
N TRP A 18 -28.48 2.86 -18.70
CA TRP A 18 -27.39 2.07 -18.14
C TRP A 18 -27.74 0.58 -18.09
N GLY A 19 -28.93 0.25 -17.59
CA GLY A 19 -29.41 -1.13 -17.58
C GLY A 19 -29.48 -1.77 -18.97
N ARG A 20 -29.76 -1.01 -20.03
CA ARG A 20 -29.69 -1.53 -21.42
C ARG A 20 -28.26 -1.84 -21.83
N TRP A 21 -27.31 -1.00 -21.48
CA TRP A 21 -25.89 -1.26 -21.74
C TRP A 21 -25.38 -2.47 -20.96
N GLU A 22 -25.73 -2.60 -19.68
CA GLU A 22 -25.31 -3.76 -18.85
C GLU A 22 -25.80 -5.11 -19.39
N ASN A 23 -26.99 -5.11 -20.00
CA ASN A 23 -27.63 -6.28 -20.61
C ASN A 23 -27.26 -6.48 -22.09
N SER A 24 -26.48 -5.58 -22.67
CA SER A 24 -25.97 -5.73 -24.03
C SER A 24 -24.55 -6.29 -23.99
N ASP A 25 -24.22 -7.15 -24.95
CA ASP A 25 -22.83 -7.60 -25.16
C ASP A 25 -21.99 -6.55 -25.93
N SER A 26 -22.58 -5.39 -26.21
CA SER A 26 -21.96 -4.31 -26.97
C SER A 26 -21.08 -3.43 -26.07
N GLN A 27 -19.93 -3.02 -26.60
CA GLN A 27 -19.07 -2.03 -25.95
C GLN A 27 -19.76 -0.66 -25.92
N VAL A 28 -19.58 0.06 -24.82
CA VAL A 28 -20.04 1.45 -24.70
C VAL A 28 -18.95 2.35 -25.30
N SER A 29 -19.33 3.36 -26.08
CA SER A 29 -18.34 4.31 -26.58
C SER A 29 -17.78 5.15 -25.42
N LEU A 30 -16.53 5.60 -25.54
CA LEU A 30 -15.92 6.48 -24.52
C LEU A 30 -16.72 7.77 -24.35
N GLU A 31 -17.28 8.32 -25.43
CA GLU A 31 -18.07 9.54 -25.43
C GLU A 31 -19.40 9.36 -24.70
N ASP A 32 -20.12 8.26 -24.97
CA ASP A 32 -21.39 7.96 -24.31
C ASP A 32 -21.20 7.66 -22.82
N CYS A 33 -20.15 6.90 -22.48
CA CYS A 33 -19.78 6.63 -21.09
C CYS A 33 -19.44 7.94 -20.36
N LEU A 34 -18.63 8.80 -20.97
CA LEU A 34 -18.29 10.11 -20.41
C LEU A 34 -19.53 10.98 -20.19
N ALA A 35 -20.41 11.08 -21.19
CA ALA A 35 -21.64 11.86 -21.10
C ALA A 35 -22.56 11.36 -19.97
N PHE A 36 -22.67 10.03 -19.81
CA PHE A 36 -23.40 9.41 -18.72
C PHE A 36 -22.84 9.84 -17.36
N TRP A 37 -21.54 9.63 -17.11
CA TRP A 37 -20.96 9.97 -15.80
C TRP A 37 -20.92 11.47 -15.53
N GLN A 38 -20.82 12.31 -16.55
CA GLN A 38 -20.97 13.76 -16.38
C GLN A 38 -22.37 14.13 -15.88
N PHE A 39 -23.41 13.52 -16.44
CA PHE A 39 -24.78 13.71 -15.96
C PHE A 39 -24.94 13.22 -14.51
N ILE A 40 -24.48 11.99 -14.21
CA ILE A 40 -24.50 11.45 -12.84
C ILE A 40 -23.77 12.40 -11.88
N GLY A 41 -22.58 12.88 -12.26
CA GLY A 41 -21.80 13.83 -11.49
C GLY A 41 -22.55 15.13 -11.23
N MET A 42 -23.07 15.78 -12.27
CA MET A 42 -23.82 17.05 -12.12
C MET A 42 -25.01 16.93 -11.18
N HIS A 43 -25.70 15.79 -11.24
CA HIS A 43 -26.93 15.57 -10.49
C HIS A 43 -26.73 14.71 -9.24
N TRP A 44 -25.48 14.40 -8.82
CA TRP A 44 -25.18 13.44 -7.75
C TRP A 44 -26.01 13.65 -6.48
N ASN A 45 -26.12 14.90 -6.03
CA ASN A 45 -26.87 15.27 -4.81
C ASN A 45 -28.39 15.10 -4.94
N LEU A 46 -28.90 14.88 -6.15
CA LEU A 46 -30.31 14.62 -6.45
C LEU A 46 -30.60 13.12 -6.60
N PHE A 47 -29.56 12.26 -6.62
CA PHE A 47 -29.75 10.82 -6.65
C PHE A 47 -30.01 10.29 -5.24
N ASP A 48 -30.99 9.40 -5.14
CA ASP A 48 -30.99 8.43 -4.06
C ASP A 48 -29.87 7.43 -4.35
N GLU A 49 -28.78 7.52 -3.58
CA GLU A 49 -27.62 6.62 -3.64
C GLU A 49 -28.05 5.14 -3.63
N LYS A 50 -29.10 4.81 -2.88
CA LYS A 50 -29.64 3.44 -2.81
C LYS A 50 -30.28 3.02 -4.14
N LEU A 51 -30.90 3.95 -4.86
CA LEU A 51 -31.51 3.67 -6.15
C LEU A 51 -30.42 3.35 -7.19
N LEU A 52 -29.37 4.18 -7.30
CA LEU A 52 -28.28 3.89 -8.24
C LEU A 52 -27.52 2.62 -7.86
N SER A 53 -27.18 2.43 -6.58
CA SER A 53 -26.46 1.24 -6.13
C SER A 53 -27.24 -0.06 -6.38
N LYS A 54 -28.58 -0.01 -6.34
CA LYS A 54 -29.43 -1.17 -6.67
C LYS A 54 -29.50 -1.47 -8.16
N HIS A 55 -29.44 -0.47 -9.03
CA HIS A 55 -29.66 -0.65 -10.47
C HIS A 55 -28.37 -0.70 -11.29
N VAL A 56 -27.26 -0.17 -10.77
CA VAL A 56 -25.93 -0.21 -11.39
C VAL A 56 -25.17 -1.39 -10.80
N GLN A 57 -25.07 -2.48 -11.57
CA GLN A 57 -24.40 -3.72 -11.18
C GLN A 57 -23.05 -3.89 -11.87
N LYS A 58 -22.89 -3.31 -13.06
CA LYS A 58 -21.66 -3.29 -13.83
C LYS A 58 -21.18 -1.87 -14.02
N LEU A 59 -19.86 -1.71 -14.08
CA LEU A 59 -19.17 -0.44 -14.12
C LEU A 59 -18.11 -0.43 -15.22
N PRO A 60 -17.76 0.76 -15.74
CA PRO A 60 -16.89 0.86 -16.89
C PRO A 60 -15.44 0.53 -16.51
N VAL A 61 -14.80 -0.21 -17.40
CA VAL A 61 -13.38 -0.54 -17.39
C VAL A 61 -12.83 -0.31 -18.80
N LEU A 62 -11.59 0.17 -18.90
CA LEU A 62 -10.92 0.33 -20.19
C LEU A 62 -10.17 -0.95 -20.56
N ILE A 63 -10.58 -1.60 -21.64
CA ILE A 63 -9.93 -2.82 -22.16
C ILE A 63 -9.61 -2.60 -23.63
N GLY A 64 -8.33 -2.66 -24.01
CA GLY A 64 -7.92 -2.51 -25.40
C GLY A 64 -8.34 -1.19 -26.07
N GLY A 65 -8.56 -0.13 -25.28
CA GLY A 65 -8.98 1.19 -25.77
C GLY A 65 -10.49 1.42 -25.85
N SER A 66 -11.33 0.44 -25.48
CA SER A 66 -12.79 0.58 -25.42
C SER A 66 -13.37 0.32 -24.03
N VAL A 67 -14.57 0.84 -23.77
CA VAL A 67 -15.24 0.68 -22.47
C VAL A 67 -16.04 -0.62 -22.46
N SER A 68 -15.67 -1.49 -21.53
CA SER A 68 -16.41 -2.69 -21.18
C SER A 68 -17.06 -2.52 -19.81
N LEU A 69 -18.24 -3.11 -19.61
CA LEU A 69 -18.94 -3.06 -18.32
C LEU A 69 -18.70 -4.36 -17.54
N ILE A 70 -18.00 -4.28 -16.42
CA ILE A 70 -17.66 -5.42 -15.56
C ILE A 70 -18.42 -5.32 -14.23
N CYS A 71 -18.78 -6.46 -13.65
CA CYS A 71 -19.42 -6.53 -12.34
C CYS A 71 -18.65 -5.69 -11.31
N LYS A 72 -19.36 -4.84 -10.57
CA LYS A 72 -18.75 -3.94 -9.57
C LYS A 72 -18.07 -4.67 -8.41
N GLN A 73 -18.38 -5.95 -8.21
CA GLN A 73 -17.72 -6.80 -7.19
C GLN A 73 -16.33 -7.29 -7.61
N ASP A 74 -16.03 -7.24 -8.91
CA ASP A 74 -14.80 -7.77 -9.54
C ASP A 74 -13.86 -6.68 -10.04
N ILE A 75 -14.17 -5.42 -9.72
CA ILE A 75 -13.33 -4.28 -10.06
C ILE A 75 -13.08 -3.43 -8.82
N PHE A 76 -12.02 -2.63 -8.89
CA PHE A 76 -11.46 -1.95 -7.73
C PHE A 76 -11.17 -0.48 -8.01
N ILE A 77 -11.23 0.32 -6.95
CA ILE A 77 -10.67 1.66 -6.95
C ILE A 77 -9.15 1.52 -6.79
N PRO A 78 -8.33 2.10 -7.68
CA PRO A 78 -6.88 2.06 -7.58
C PRO A 78 -6.39 3.12 -6.58
N ASP A 79 -6.58 2.86 -5.30
CA ASP A 79 -6.16 3.75 -4.21
C ASP A 79 -4.71 3.54 -3.77
N ASP A 80 -4.12 2.39 -4.11
CA ASP A 80 -2.70 2.08 -3.94
C ASP A 80 -2.04 1.84 -5.30
N LEU A 81 -1.11 2.71 -5.67
CA LEU A 81 -0.43 2.67 -6.97
C LEU A 81 0.55 1.49 -7.11
N LEU A 82 1.16 1.05 -6.02
CA LEU A 82 2.06 -0.11 -6.06
C LEU A 82 1.25 -1.38 -6.28
N LEU A 83 0.10 -1.51 -5.63
CA LEU A 83 -0.83 -2.62 -5.90
C LEU A 83 -1.43 -2.51 -7.30
N GLU A 84 -1.77 -1.30 -7.77
CA GLU A 84 -2.30 -1.08 -9.12
C GLU A 84 -1.32 -1.55 -10.21
N ASP A 85 -0.02 -1.45 -9.98
CA ASP A 85 1.01 -1.89 -10.92
C ASP A 85 1.23 -3.41 -10.94
N LEU A 86 0.77 -4.13 -9.91
CA LEU A 86 0.89 -5.59 -9.82
C LEU A 86 -0.20 -6.33 -10.59
N PHE A 87 -1.35 -5.70 -10.83
CA PHE A 87 -2.54 -6.34 -11.38
C PHE A 87 -2.92 -5.77 -12.76
N ASP A 88 -3.68 -6.56 -13.52
CA ASP A 88 -4.14 -6.15 -14.86
C ASP A 88 -5.03 -4.90 -14.79
N LYS A 89 -4.82 -3.93 -15.70
CA LYS A 89 -5.56 -2.66 -15.70
C LYS A 89 -7.08 -2.83 -15.91
N SER A 90 -7.52 -3.98 -16.43
CA SER A 90 -8.93 -4.34 -16.55
C SER A 90 -9.64 -4.63 -15.22
N LEU A 91 -8.92 -4.64 -14.10
CA LEU A 91 -9.49 -4.80 -12.76
C LEU A 91 -9.85 -3.47 -12.11
N PHE A 92 -9.52 -2.34 -12.74
CA PHE A 92 -9.73 -1.02 -12.14
C PHE A 92 -10.83 -0.25 -12.86
N VAL A 93 -11.60 0.49 -12.08
CA VAL A 93 -12.62 1.40 -12.60
C VAL A 93 -12.01 2.38 -13.60
N TRP A 94 -12.73 2.62 -14.69
CA TRP A 94 -12.33 3.61 -15.67
C TRP A 94 -12.46 5.03 -15.12
N TYR A 95 -11.51 5.90 -15.48
CA TYR A 95 -11.62 7.34 -15.26
C TYR A 95 -11.50 8.09 -16.59
N PRO A 96 -12.29 9.15 -16.80
CA PRO A 96 -12.08 10.06 -17.92
C PRO A 96 -10.67 10.62 -17.95
N THR A 97 -10.03 10.63 -19.12
CA THR A 97 -8.68 11.19 -19.29
C THR A 97 -8.62 12.70 -19.00
N LYS A 98 -9.73 13.41 -19.23
CA LYS A 98 -9.87 14.84 -18.94
C LYS A 98 -10.91 15.03 -17.85
N SER A 99 -10.51 15.60 -16.72
CA SER A 99 -11.44 16.03 -15.68
C SER A 99 -12.27 17.21 -16.17
N THR A 100 -13.57 17.18 -15.92
CA THR A 100 -14.45 18.35 -16.09
C THR A 100 -14.87 18.90 -14.73
N PRO A 101 -15.29 20.17 -14.63
CA PRO A 101 -15.77 20.73 -13.36
C PRO A 101 -16.96 19.96 -12.76
N SER A 102 -17.78 19.34 -13.62
CA SER A 102 -18.91 18.50 -13.23
C SER A 102 -18.52 17.12 -12.69
N LEU A 103 -17.34 16.62 -13.09
CA LEU A 103 -16.85 15.28 -12.81
C LEU A 103 -15.33 15.31 -12.59
N SER A 104 -14.93 15.80 -11.41
CA SER A 104 -13.56 15.66 -10.95
C SER A 104 -13.25 14.19 -10.66
N ARG A 105 -11.96 13.82 -10.65
CA ARG A 105 -11.53 12.47 -10.25
C ARG A 105 -12.00 12.11 -8.84
N SER A 106 -11.90 13.05 -7.89
CA SER A 106 -12.38 12.87 -6.53
C SER A 106 -13.89 12.57 -6.46
N LYS A 107 -14.69 13.31 -7.23
CA LYS A 107 -16.14 13.11 -7.31
C LYS A 107 -16.48 11.77 -7.94
N HIS A 108 -15.75 11.36 -8.98
CA HIS A 108 -15.92 10.06 -9.62
C HIS A 108 -15.60 8.90 -8.66
N THR A 109 -14.50 9.00 -7.92
CA THR A 109 -14.14 8.03 -6.88
C THR A 109 -15.21 7.97 -5.80
N GLN A 110 -15.71 9.12 -5.31
CA GLN A 110 -16.80 9.14 -4.33
C GLN A 110 -18.05 8.41 -4.84
N ILE A 111 -18.43 8.65 -6.09
CA ILE A 111 -19.55 7.95 -6.73
C ILE A 111 -19.30 6.44 -6.75
N TYR A 112 -18.12 5.98 -7.16
CA TYR A 112 -17.80 4.55 -7.17
C TYR A 112 -17.81 3.91 -5.78
N THR A 113 -17.25 4.58 -4.78
CA THR A 113 -17.31 4.13 -3.38
C THR A 113 -18.77 3.99 -2.92
N SER A 114 -19.61 4.99 -3.20
CA SER A 114 -21.05 4.96 -2.92
C SER A 114 -21.81 3.83 -3.64
N LEU A 115 -21.35 3.42 -4.82
CA LEU A 115 -21.90 2.28 -5.54
C LEU A 115 -21.44 0.92 -4.98
N GLY A 116 -20.54 0.92 -4.01
CA GLY A 116 -20.03 -0.28 -3.33
C GLY A 116 -18.77 -0.88 -3.96
N VAL A 117 -18.03 -0.12 -4.77
CA VAL A 117 -16.73 -0.57 -5.28
C VAL A 117 -15.70 -0.53 -4.15
N ARG A 118 -14.94 -1.62 -4.01
CA ARG A 118 -13.89 -1.74 -2.99
C ARG A 118 -12.59 -1.07 -3.44
N ASN A 119 -11.82 -0.60 -2.47
CA ASN A 119 -10.43 -0.21 -2.67
C ASN A 119 -9.56 -1.45 -2.92
N ILE A 120 -8.49 -1.30 -3.72
CA ILE A 120 -7.56 -2.42 -3.96
C ILE A 120 -6.76 -2.74 -2.70
N SER A 121 -6.39 -1.72 -1.92
CA SER A 121 -5.67 -1.86 -0.65
C SER A 121 -6.42 -2.73 0.37
N GLU A 122 -7.75 -2.64 0.39
CA GLU A 122 -8.61 -3.40 1.29
C GLU A 122 -8.88 -4.83 0.78
N ALA A 123 -8.83 -5.03 -0.54
CA ALA A 123 -9.23 -6.30 -1.17
C ALA A 123 -8.07 -7.30 -1.30
N VAL A 124 -6.84 -6.82 -1.41
CA VAL A 124 -5.66 -7.64 -1.60
C VAL A 124 -5.19 -8.22 -0.27
N LYS A 125 -4.91 -9.53 -0.25
CA LYS A 125 -4.24 -10.21 0.86
C LYS A 125 -2.77 -10.43 0.51
N LYS A 126 -1.87 -9.93 1.36
CA LYS A 126 -0.43 -10.19 1.27
C LYS A 126 -0.14 -11.52 1.97
N HIS A 127 0.55 -12.41 1.27
CA HIS A 127 1.11 -13.64 1.82
C HIS A 127 2.60 -13.71 1.51
N GLU A 128 3.40 -14.14 2.48
CA GLU A 128 4.75 -14.59 2.16
C GLU A 128 4.64 -15.83 1.29
N ALA A 129 5.26 -15.80 0.10
CA ALA A 129 5.25 -16.96 -0.76
C ALA A 129 5.96 -18.11 -0.03
N SER A 130 5.36 -19.30 -0.06
CA SER A 130 5.96 -20.51 0.52
C SER A 130 7.12 -21.02 -0.33
N ASN A 131 8.10 -20.17 -0.60
CA ASN A 131 9.38 -20.61 -1.12
C ASN A 131 10.25 -20.93 0.09
N SER A 132 10.43 -22.23 0.36
CA SER A 132 11.64 -22.66 1.05
C SER A 132 12.79 -22.09 0.25
N ILE A 133 13.49 -21.08 0.79
CA ILE A 133 14.81 -20.75 0.29
C ILE A 133 15.56 -22.07 0.39
N SER A 134 15.87 -22.68 -0.76
CA SER A 134 16.86 -23.74 -0.77
C SER A 134 18.11 -23.06 -0.28
N THR A 135 18.44 -23.25 1.00
CA THR A 135 19.80 -23.11 1.50
C THR A 135 20.60 -24.10 0.66
N GLY A 136 21.07 -23.64 -0.49
CA GLY A 136 22.00 -24.37 -1.31
C GLY A 136 23.22 -24.56 -0.43
N SER A 137 23.40 -25.80 0.03
CA SER A 137 24.52 -26.29 0.82
C SER A 137 24.76 -25.58 2.17
N ASP A 138 24.76 -26.38 3.23
CA ASP A 138 25.77 -26.29 4.31
C ASP A 138 27.06 -25.62 3.77
N ASP A 139 27.54 -24.57 4.42
CA ASP A 139 28.72 -23.73 4.08
C ASP A 139 28.52 -22.45 3.22
N GLY A 140 27.33 -21.84 3.20
CA GLY A 140 27.11 -20.50 2.65
C GLY A 140 27.56 -19.36 3.60
N ALA A 141 28.87 -19.13 3.68
CA ALA A 141 29.57 -17.97 4.25
C ALA A 141 28.77 -17.10 5.26
N LYS A 142 29.07 -17.31 6.54
CA LYS A 142 28.95 -16.30 7.60
C LYS A 142 29.87 -15.12 7.24
N LEU A 143 29.48 -14.31 6.26
CA LEU A 143 30.20 -13.09 5.90
C LEU A 143 29.66 -11.98 6.80
N GLU A 144 30.18 -11.94 8.02
CA GLU A 144 30.13 -10.74 8.83
C GLU A 144 30.85 -9.63 8.07
N SER A 145 30.13 -8.85 7.27
CA SER A 145 30.45 -7.48 6.87
C SER A 145 29.55 -7.00 5.73
N SER A 146 28.35 -6.56 6.07
CA SER A 146 27.84 -5.31 5.51
C SER A 146 27.44 -4.40 6.66
N ALA A 147 27.54 -3.09 6.44
CA ALA A 147 27.33 -2.04 7.42
C ALA A 147 26.11 -2.35 8.31
N ASN A 148 26.29 -2.24 9.62
CA ASN A 148 25.31 -2.61 10.65
C ASN A 148 23.96 -1.94 10.33
N VAL A 149 23.02 -2.64 9.68
CA VAL A 149 21.71 -2.08 9.31
C VAL A 149 20.99 -1.56 10.55
N ILE A 150 21.24 -2.25 11.67
CA ILE A 150 20.83 -1.83 13.00
C ILE A 150 21.86 -0.84 13.55
N THR A 151 21.64 0.45 13.28
CA THR A 151 22.46 1.56 13.76
C THR A 151 21.87 2.21 15.01
N GLU A 152 22.69 2.94 15.75
CA GLU A 152 22.22 3.78 16.87
C GLU A 152 21.14 4.77 16.41
N GLY A 153 21.32 5.41 15.25
CA GLY A 153 20.36 6.36 14.70
C GLY A 153 19.00 5.73 14.40
N LEU A 154 18.97 4.48 13.90
CA LEU A 154 17.72 3.73 13.72
C LEU A 154 17.04 3.47 15.08
N ILE A 155 17.79 2.98 16.07
CA ILE A 155 17.23 2.67 17.38
C ILE A 155 16.72 3.93 18.08
N ARG A 156 17.42 5.06 17.95
CA ARG A 156 16.98 6.37 18.44
C ARG A 156 15.64 6.78 17.85
N ILE A 157 15.44 6.59 16.54
CA ILE A 157 14.14 6.87 15.88
C ILE A 157 13.03 6.03 16.51
N ILE A 158 13.27 4.73 16.67
CA ILE A 158 12.28 3.79 17.20
C ILE A 158 11.94 4.14 18.65
N LEU A 159 12.93 4.34 19.52
CA LEU A 159 12.71 4.69 20.93
C LEU A 159 11.95 6.01 21.06
N ALA A 160 12.35 7.05 20.33
CA ALA A 160 11.68 8.34 20.36
C ALA A 160 10.22 8.26 19.87
N PHE A 161 9.93 7.44 18.88
CA PHE A 161 8.56 7.18 18.43
C PHE A 161 7.74 6.45 19.49
N LEU A 162 8.27 5.35 20.02
CA LEU A 162 7.57 4.52 21.00
C LEU A 162 7.39 5.25 22.35
N ALA A 163 8.27 6.18 22.69
CA ALA A 163 8.17 6.98 23.91
C ALA A 163 7.14 8.12 23.82
N ASN A 164 6.47 8.28 22.67
CA ASN A 164 5.36 9.22 22.54
C ASN A 164 4.30 8.94 23.62
N PRO A 165 3.99 9.91 24.52
CA PRO A 165 3.06 9.70 25.63
C PRO A 165 1.66 9.24 25.20
N CYS A 166 1.25 9.51 23.96
CA CYS A 166 -0.03 9.06 23.43
C CYS A 166 -0.10 7.54 23.21
N LEU A 167 1.04 6.83 23.16
CA LEU A 167 1.11 5.39 22.90
C LEU A 167 1.08 4.52 24.16
N ASP A 168 1.28 5.13 25.34
CA ASP A 168 1.28 4.48 26.66
C ASP A 168 2.16 3.21 26.70
N ILE A 169 3.42 3.33 26.26
CA ILE A 169 4.40 2.24 26.26
C ILE A 169 5.46 2.52 27.33
N SER A 170 5.62 1.61 28.28
CA SER A 170 6.62 1.75 29.34
C SER A 170 8.05 1.62 28.80
N ALA A 171 9.04 2.21 29.50
CA ALA A 171 10.44 2.11 29.08
C ALA A 171 10.91 0.64 28.96
N GLU A 172 10.49 -0.21 29.89
CA GLU A 172 10.79 -1.65 29.86
C GLU A 172 10.25 -2.32 28.58
N GLU A 173 9.00 -2.03 28.21
CA GLU A 173 8.41 -2.57 26.97
C GLU A 173 9.10 -2.04 25.72
N ARG A 174 9.43 -0.74 25.66
CA ARG A 174 10.15 -0.16 24.52
C ARG A 174 11.53 -0.78 24.35
N HIS A 175 12.28 -0.93 25.43
CA HIS A 175 13.60 -1.57 25.42
C HIS A 175 13.49 -3.01 24.94
N LYS A 176 12.55 -3.80 25.47
CA LYS A 176 12.30 -5.18 25.02
C LYS A 176 11.94 -5.26 23.53
N MET A 177 11.17 -4.32 23.02
CA MET A 177 10.86 -4.26 21.59
C MET A 177 12.14 -4.02 20.77
N VAL A 178 12.99 -3.10 21.20
CA VAL A 178 14.25 -2.76 20.53
C VAL A 178 15.31 -3.85 20.65
N GLU A 179 15.38 -4.57 21.78
CA GLU A 179 16.27 -5.72 21.97
C GLU A 179 16.07 -6.77 20.87
N SER A 180 14.81 -7.00 20.45
CA SER A 180 14.51 -7.92 19.34
C SER A 180 15.13 -7.54 17.99
N LEU A 181 15.54 -6.27 17.82
CA LEU A 181 16.33 -5.81 16.68
C LEU A 181 17.83 -5.91 16.92
N LEU A 182 18.28 -5.60 18.13
CA LEU A 182 19.69 -5.65 18.51
C LEU A 182 20.24 -7.09 18.50
N ASP A 183 19.40 -8.07 18.81
CA ASP A 183 19.73 -9.49 18.82
C ASP A 183 19.63 -10.16 17.45
N LEU A 184 19.35 -9.41 16.38
CA LEU A 184 19.16 -9.97 15.05
C LEU A 184 20.45 -10.51 14.45
N THR A 185 20.34 -11.71 13.88
CA THR A 185 21.29 -12.20 12.89
C THR A 185 20.89 -11.66 11.51
N ILE A 186 21.73 -10.80 10.95
CA ILE A 186 21.57 -10.28 9.59
C ILE A 186 22.12 -11.31 8.60
N ILE A 187 21.31 -11.71 7.62
CA ILE A 187 21.66 -12.69 6.59
C ILE A 187 21.51 -12.03 5.22
N GLU A 188 22.61 -11.91 4.49
CA GLU A 188 22.55 -11.49 3.09
C GLU A 188 22.04 -12.63 2.21
N ALA A 189 21.08 -12.32 1.34
CA ALA A 189 20.51 -13.23 0.38
C ALA A 189 20.86 -12.78 -1.05
N ASP A 190 21.21 -13.75 -1.90
CA ASP A 190 21.46 -13.51 -3.33
C ASP A 190 20.18 -13.48 -4.17
N GLU A 191 19.10 -14.08 -3.66
CA GLU A 191 17.81 -14.14 -4.34
C GLU A 191 16.78 -13.24 -3.64
N PRO A 192 15.94 -12.51 -4.41
CA PRO A 192 14.90 -11.66 -3.85
C PRO A 192 13.80 -12.50 -3.17
N MET A 193 13.21 -11.95 -2.11
CA MET A 193 12.05 -12.58 -1.48
C MET A 193 10.80 -12.31 -2.31
N ASN A 194 10.10 -13.37 -2.69
CA ASN A 194 8.83 -13.23 -3.38
C ASN A 194 7.71 -13.04 -2.37
N MET A 195 7.05 -11.89 -2.46
CA MET A 195 5.75 -11.66 -1.80
C MET A 195 4.65 -12.00 -2.79
N GLU A 196 3.66 -12.73 -2.31
CA GLU A 196 2.48 -13.11 -3.07
C GLU A 196 1.30 -12.24 -2.67
N TYR A 197 0.64 -11.65 -3.66
CA TYR A 197 -0.54 -10.82 -3.48
C TYR A 197 -1.72 -11.56 -4.08
N ARG A 198 -2.71 -11.84 -3.24
CA ARG A 198 -3.91 -12.59 -3.59
C ARG A 198 -5.12 -11.68 -3.62
N LEU A 199 -5.83 -11.72 -4.74
CA LEU A 199 -7.06 -10.96 -4.94
C LEU A 199 -8.20 -11.91 -5.28
N GLU A 200 -9.19 -11.97 -4.39
CA GLU A 200 -10.36 -12.83 -4.55
C GLU A 200 -11.51 -12.04 -5.19
N LEU A 201 -11.97 -12.54 -6.34
CA LEU A 201 -13.10 -11.98 -7.07
C LEU A 201 -14.39 -12.76 -6.76
N SER A 202 -15.52 -12.20 -7.18
CA SER A 202 -16.80 -12.89 -7.12
C SER A 202 -16.74 -14.21 -7.91
N GLY A 203 -17.51 -15.21 -7.44
CA GLY A 203 -17.48 -16.55 -8.01
C GLY A 203 -16.27 -17.40 -7.63
N GLY A 204 -15.43 -16.94 -6.69
CA GLY A 204 -14.30 -17.72 -6.15
C GLY A 204 -13.07 -17.74 -7.05
N ARG A 205 -13.00 -16.87 -8.07
CA ARG A 205 -11.80 -16.73 -8.90
C ARG A 205 -10.72 -16.00 -8.10
N LEU A 206 -9.56 -16.64 -7.99
CA LEU A 206 -8.37 -16.09 -7.33
C LEU A 206 -7.40 -15.55 -8.39
N LEU A 207 -6.92 -14.33 -8.20
CA LEU A 207 -5.81 -13.76 -8.96
C LEU A 207 -4.59 -13.64 -8.06
N GLU A 208 -3.44 -14.02 -8.60
CA GLU A 208 -2.15 -13.98 -7.89
C GLU A 208 -1.20 -13.04 -8.63
N ALA A 209 -0.57 -12.15 -7.88
CA ALA A 209 0.52 -11.31 -8.35
C ALA A 209 1.74 -11.52 -7.45
N LYS A 210 2.93 -11.31 -7.99
CA LYS A 210 4.19 -11.45 -7.24
C LYS A 210 4.95 -10.13 -7.27
N ALA A 211 5.50 -9.75 -6.12
CA ALA A 211 6.46 -8.65 -6.04
C ALA A 211 7.73 -9.12 -5.34
N THR A 212 8.86 -8.57 -5.74
CA THR A 212 10.16 -8.83 -5.11
C THR A 212 10.38 -7.85 -3.97
N HIS A 213 10.62 -8.37 -2.77
CA HIS A 213 10.96 -7.61 -1.57
C HIS A 213 12.46 -7.76 -1.26
N MET A 214 13.04 -6.70 -0.68
CA MET A 214 14.46 -6.66 -0.35
C MET A 214 14.76 -7.13 1.08
N PHE A 215 13.73 -7.21 1.93
CA PHE A 215 13.88 -7.53 3.34
C PHE A 215 12.81 -8.53 3.78
N ARG A 216 13.18 -9.39 4.72
CA ARG A 216 12.26 -10.30 5.40
C ARG A 216 12.72 -10.54 6.82
N TRP A 217 11.84 -10.28 7.78
CA TRP A 217 12.13 -10.49 9.20
C TRP A 217 11.41 -11.74 9.73
N GLU A 218 12.19 -12.78 10.01
CA GLU A 218 11.73 -13.97 10.73
C GLU A 218 11.91 -13.77 12.23
N LYS A 219 10.91 -13.14 12.87
CA LYS A 219 10.96 -12.76 14.29
C LYS A 219 11.25 -13.92 15.23
N ASN A 220 10.66 -15.10 14.97
CA ASN A 220 10.82 -16.28 15.83
C ASN A 220 12.25 -16.84 15.81
N GLU A 221 12.99 -16.59 14.73
CA GLU A 221 14.38 -17.07 14.57
C GLU A 221 15.41 -15.96 14.85
N ALA A 222 14.96 -14.75 15.19
CA ALA A 222 15.79 -13.55 15.29
C ALA A 222 16.67 -13.34 14.04
N ARG A 223 16.09 -13.56 12.85
CA ARG A 223 16.80 -13.42 11.57
C ARG A 223 16.19 -12.33 10.71
N LEU A 224 17.04 -11.44 10.22
CA LEU A 224 16.68 -10.46 9.19
C LEU A 224 17.43 -10.82 7.93
N PHE A 225 16.68 -11.25 6.92
CA PHE A 225 17.22 -11.47 5.59
C PHE A 225 17.20 -10.16 4.81
N MET A 226 18.26 -9.90 4.07
CA MET A 226 18.44 -8.71 3.25
C MET A 226 18.98 -9.11 1.89
N LEU A 227 18.33 -8.66 0.82
CA LEU A 227 18.81 -8.84 -0.54
C LEU A 227 20.11 -8.06 -0.71
N ARG A 228 21.15 -8.74 -1.21
CA ARG A 228 22.43 -8.12 -1.53
C ARG A 228 22.24 -6.98 -2.52
N THR A 229 22.73 -5.80 -2.16
CA THR A 229 22.52 -4.56 -2.93
C THR A 229 23.67 -4.22 -3.86
N ASP A 230 24.60 -5.14 -4.11
CA ASP A 230 25.77 -4.92 -4.96
C ASP A 230 25.35 -4.38 -6.34
N GLY A 231 25.69 -3.12 -6.63
CA GLY A 231 25.36 -2.47 -7.89
C GLY A 231 24.01 -1.74 -7.95
N LEU A 232 23.21 -1.74 -6.88
CA LEU A 232 22.03 -0.87 -6.77
C LEU A 232 22.49 0.58 -6.55
N GLN A 233 22.42 1.39 -7.61
CA GLN A 233 22.84 2.78 -7.56
C GLN A 233 21.75 3.72 -8.07
N GLY A 234 21.61 4.86 -7.40
CA GLY A 234 20.68 5.92 -7.76
C GLY A 234 19.50 6.06 -6.80
N MET A 235 18.82 7.21 -6.88
CA MET A 235 17.82 7.59 -5.88
C MET A 235 16.59 6.68 -5.85
N VAL A 236 16.18 6.11 -6.99
CA VAL A 236 15.04 5.19 -7.04
C VAL A 236 15.31 3.95 -6.20
N GLU A 237 16.49 3.36 -6.33
CA GLU A 237 16.86 2.17 -5.57
C GLU A 237 17.09 2.50 -4.09
N SER A 238 17.63 3.68 -3.76
CA SER A 238 17.71 4.15 -2.37
C SER A 238 16.33 4.30 -1.72
N ILE A 239 15.35 4.86 -2.46
CA ILE A 239 13.97 5.01 -1.95
C ILE A 239 13.30 3.65 -1.79
N LYS A 240 13.48 2.71 -2.73
CA LYS A 240 12.96 1.35 -2.61
C LYS A 240 13.55 0.64 -1.41
N TYR A 241 14.88 0.67 -1.25
CA TYR A 241 15.58 0.10 -0.11
C TYR A 241 15.03 0.65 1.21
N ALA A 242 14.96 1.98 1.35
CA ALA A 242 14.45 2.62 2.55
C ALA A 242 12.98 2.27 2.82
N THR A 243 12.16 2.11 1.78
CA THR A 243 10.75 1.72 1.89
C THR A 243 10.61 0.28 2.38
N TYR A 244 11.36 -0.67 1.79
CA TYR A 244 11.27 -2.07 2.21
C TYR A 244 11.85 -2.30 3.61
N LEU A 245 12.96 -1.65 3.94
CA LEU A 245 13.55 -1.71 5.28
C LEU A 245 12.57 -1.18 6.32
N SER A 246 12.00 -0.01 6.08
CA SER A 246 11.12 0.64 7.04
C SER A 246 9.80 -0.11 7.23
N ASP A 247 9.22 -0.65 6.16
CA ASP A 247 8.02 -1.48 6.21
C ASP A 247 8.28 -2.76 7.01
N THR A 248 9.39 -3.46 6.72
CA THR A 248 9.75 -4.71 7.39
C THR A 248 9.98 -4.53 8.90
N ILE A 249 10.77 -3.52 9.28
CA ILE A 249 11.05 -3.25 10.70
C ILE A 249 9.77 -2.82 11.44
N SER A 250 8.98 -1.94 10.84
CA SER A 250 7.77 -1.42 11.50
C SER A 250 6.72 -2.51 11.67
N GLN A 251 6.51 -3.36 10.66
CA GLN A 251 5.61 -4.52 10.77
C GLN A 251 6.06 -5.49 11.84
N GLY A 252 7.35 -5.82 11.94
CA GLY A 252 7.83 -6.78 12.93
C GLY A 252 7.79 -6.27 14.37
N LEU A 253 8.10 -4.98 14.59
CA LEU A 253 7.99 -4.33 15.90
C LEU A 253 6.52 -4.16 16.33
N LEU A 254 5.71 -3.58 15.44
CA LEU A 254 4.32 -3.18 15.72
C LEU A 254 3.29 -4.18 15.19
N HIS A 255 3.64 -5.46 15.10
CA HIS A 255 2.75 -6.53 14.61
C HIS A 255 1.39 -6.60 15.34
N GLU A 256 1.34 -6.20 16.61
CA GLU A 256 0.09 -6.11 17.42
C GLU A 256 -0.59 -4.74 17.33
N ARG A 257 0.03 -3.76 16.67
CA ARG A 257 -0.41 -2.36 16.53
C ARG A 257 -0.29 -1.88 15.09
N ALA A 258 -1.06 -2.53 14.21
CA ALA A 258 -1.03 -2.29 12.76
C ALA A 258 -1.33 -0.84 12.37
N ASP A 259 -2.12 -0.13 13.18
CA ASP A 259 -2.45 1.29 13.02
C ASP A 259 -1.25 2.23 13.17
N LEU A 260 -0.19 1.79 13.87
CA LEU A 260 1.02 2.58 14.09
C LEU A 260 2.14 2.28 13.07
N VAL A 261 2.01 1.19 12.30
CA VAL A 261 3.05 0.69 11.38
C VAL A 261 3.45 1.75 10.36
N GLU A 262 2.47 2.41 9.72
CA GLU A 262 2.74 3.43 8.68
C GLU A 262 3.51 4.62 9.25
N SER A 263 3.14 5.08 10.45
CA SER A 263 3.78 6.24 11.09
C SER A 263 5.24 5.97 11.45
N LEU A 264 5.54 4.78 11.97
CA LEU A 264 6.91 4.37 12.26
C LEU A 264 7.70 4.14 10.96
N ALA A 265 7.09 3.50 9.95
CA ALA A 265 7.73 3.21 8.67
C ALA A 265 8.14 4.49 7.94
N GLU A 266 7.34 5.55 8.01
CA GLU A 266 7.69 6.83 7.42
C GLU A 266 8.92 7.45 8.11
N LEU A 267 8.97 7.44 9.44
CA LEU A 267 10.12 7.96 10.20
C LEU A 267 11.41 7.19 9.92
N ILE A 268 11.35 5.86 9.93
CA ILE A 268 12.50 4.99 9.63
C ILE A 268 12.96 5.21 8.19
N LYS A 269 12.03 5.37 7.24
CA LYS A 269 12.38 5.65 5.83
C LYS A 269 13.14 6.96 5.70
N PHE A 270 12.70 8.03 6.36
CA PHE A 270 13.44 9.30 6.39
C PHE A 270 14.82 9.14 7.02
N GLY A 271 14.90 8.45 8.16
CA GLY A 271 16.19 8.14 8.81
C GLY A 271 17.14 7.38 7.89
N CYS A 272 16.63 6.36 7.18
CA CYS A 272 17.42 5.55 6.26
C CYS A 272 17.97 6.38 5.10
N LEU A 273 17.18 7.28 4.52
CA LEU A 273 17.62 8.19 3.46
C LEU A 273 18.67 9.21 3.95
N LEU A 274 18.71 9.47 5.26
CA LEU A 274 19.73 10.28 5.93
C LEU A 274 20.90 9.43 6.46
N ASN A 275 20.99 8.16 6.04
CA ASN A 275 21.98 7.18 6.51
C ASN A 275 22.01 6.97 8.03
N PHE A 276 20.90 7.28 8.72
CA PHE A 276 20.79 7.27 10.18
C PHE A 276 21.91 8.06 10.88
N GLU A 277 22.40 9.13 10.25
CA GLU A 277 23.43 10.01 10.83
C GLU A 277 22.86 10.73 12.06
N LEU A 278 23.58 10.66 13.19
CA LEU A 278 23.02 11.04 14.50
C LEU A 278 22.55 12.50 14.55
N ALA A 279 23.30 13.45 13.99
CA ALA A 279 22.88 14.85 14.01
C ALA A 279 21.64 15.08 13.13
N ALA A 280 21.57 14.45 11.97
CA ALA A 280 20.39 14.46 11.11
C ALA A 280 19.17 13.80 11.77
N VAL A 281 19.38 12.68 12.48
CA VAL A 281 18.33 12.00 13.25
C VAL A 281 17.83 12.89 14.40
N GLU A 282 18.71 13.52 15.16
CA GLU A 282 18.30 14.47 16.21
C GLU A 282 17.45 15.61 15.65
N PHE A 283 17.85 16.17 14.50
CA PHE A 283 17.08 17.22 13.84
C PHE A 283 15.72 16.70 13.36
N LEU A 284 15.67 15.50 12.77
CA LEU A 284 14.43 14.83 12.34
C LEU A 284 13.46 14.66 13.52
N LEU A 285 13.95 14.15 14.65
CA LEU A 285 13.15 13.92 15.85
C LEU A 285 12.59 15.24 16.41
N LYS A 286 13.43 16.27 16.54
CA LYS A 286 12.99 17.61 16.95
C LYS A 286 11.91 18.16 16.01
N ASN A 287 12.10 18.03 14.70
CA ASN A 287 11.12 18.48 13.71
C ASN A 287 9.79 17.73 13.80
N LYS A 288 9.81 16.47 14.26
CA LYS A 288 8.62 15.64 14.48
C LYS A 288 8.05 15.76 15.90
N ASN A 289 8.61 16.65 16.74
CA ASN A 289 8.30 16.79 18.17
C ASN A 289 8.44 15.46 18.95
N LEU A 290 9.41 14.64 18.56
CA LEU A 290 9.78 13.41 19.24
C LEU A 290 11.08 13.63 20.00
N GLN A 291 11.24 12.93 21.11
CA GLN A 291 12.45 12.98 21.92
C GLN A 291 12.76 11.60 22.49
N VAL A 292 14.04 11.33 22.67
CA VAL A 292 14.53 10.19 23.44
C VAL A 292 14.57 10.61 24.91
N PHE A 293 14.00 9.82 25.82
CA PHE A 293 14.02 10.13 27.26
C PHE A 293 15.31 9.64 27.92
N ALA A 294 15.56 10.08 29.16
CA ALA A 294 16.81 9.78 29.86
C ALA A 294 17.04 8.27 30.01
N GLU A 295 15.99 7.49 30.30
CA GLU A 295 16.07 6.04 30.45
C GLU A 295 16.43 5.35 29.12
N ASP A 296 15.93 5.89 27.99
CA ASP A 296 16.23 5.40 26.65
C ASP A 296 17.66 5.78 26.22
N GLU A 297 18.16 6.96 26.62
CA GLU A 297 19.56 7.37 26.42
C GLU A 297 20.53 6.47 27.20
N GLU A 298 20.21 6.13 28.45
CA GLU A 298 20.99 5.17 29.24
C GLU A 298 21.06 3.80 28.56
N PHE A 299 19.91 3.33 28.05
CA PHE A 299 19.85 2.08 27.29
C PHE A 299 20.71 2.14 26.02
N LEU A 300 20.66 3.23 25.26
CA LEU A 300 21.47 3.43 24.05
C LEU A 300 22.97 3.44 24.37
N MET A 301 23.37 4.12 25.45
CA MET A 301 24.77 4.14 25.88
C MET A 301 25.31 2.74 26.17
N LEU A 302 24.52 1.88 26.83
CA LEU A 302 24.93 0.51 27.13
C LEU A 302 25.19 -0.34 25.87
N HIS A 303 24.48 -0.09 24.77
CA HIS A 303 24.55 -0.90 23.55
C HIS A 303 25.48 -0.31 22.48
N PHE A 304 25.71 1.01 22.47
CA PHE A 304 26.46 1.70 21.42
C PHE A 304 27.71 2.44 21.90
N SER A 305 27.90 2.69 23.20
CA SER A 305 29.09 3.41 23.72
C SER A 305 30.38 2.57 23.80
N THR A 306 30.41 1.37 23.19
CA THR A 306 31.64 0.60 22.99
C THR A 306 31.93 0.41 21.50
N LYS A 307 32.46 1.46 20.87
CA LYS A 307 33.28 1.37 19.64
C LYS A 307 34.25 2.55 19.56
#